data_AF-A0A0M0I5L4-F1
#
_entry.id   AF-A0A0M0I5L4-F1
#
_cell.length_a   1.000
_cell.length_b   1.000
_cell.length_c   1.000
_cell.angle_alpha   90.00
_cell.angle_beta   90.00
_cell.angle_gamma   90.00
#
_symmetry.space_group_name_H-M   'P 1'
#
loop_
_entity.id
_entity.type
_entity.pdbx_description
1 polymer ?
#
loop_
_entity_poly.entity_id
_entity_poly.type
_entity_poly.pdbx_seq_one_letter_code
_entity_poly.pdbx_strand_id
1 'polypeptide(L)'
;MRVIVCSTALLAALMVPSAAADYKSHTFQVSTNIDRSNMLTDTVSLKLDPSSITLAYDPAISTFADKPVKLTIESDVYAFDSKLEVTGYQLFLINNVSSCYSSLRPETENKLDGYDSIANVHIDNKVEPMKIGEAITYSDTKFDSASSVLTHDLMLKFKAIRNESVRSCNGSFVVGFRYDL
;
A
#
# COMPACT_ATOMS: atom_id res chain seq x y z
N MET A 1 -28.15 -73.07 -35.97
CA MET A 1 -26.71 -73.42 -36.01
C MET A 1 -25.98 -72.57 -34.98
N ARG A 2 -25.21 -73.22 -34.11
CA ARG A 2 -24.27 -72.70 -33.09
C ARG A 2 -24.81 -71.97 -31.84
N VAL A 3 -24.75 -72.75 -30.77
CA VAL A 3 -24.63 -72.38 -29.35
C VAL A 3 -23.32 -71.61 -29.11
N ILE A 4 -23.35 -70.58 -28.27
CA ILE A 4 -22.22 -70.23 -27.40
C ILE A 4 -22.75 -69.99 -25.99
N VAL A 5 -22.23 -70.80 -25.07
CA VAL A 5 -22.35 -70.74 -23.61
C VAL A 5 -21.23 -69.87 -23.07
N CYS A 6 -21.50 -69.04 -22.06
CA CYS A 6 -20.58 -68.76 -20.93
C CYS A 6 -21.38 -67.95 -19.89
N SER A 7 -21.82 -68.55 -18.79
CA SER A 7 -21.07 -68.84 -17.56
C SER A 7 -20.91 -67.62 -16.64
N THR A 8 -21.86 -67.55 -15.71
CA THR A 8 -21.75 -67.17 -14.28
C THR A 8 -20.79 -66.05 -13.84
N ALA A 9 -21.35 -65.04 -13.18
CA ALA A 9 -20.77 -64.49 -11.94
C ALA A 9 -21.88 -64.02 -10.99
N LEU A 10 -21.88 -64.63 -9.81
CA LEU A 10 -22.61 -64.25 -8.59
C LEU A 10 -21.86 -63.08 -7.93
N LEU A 11 -22.58 -62.16 -7.28
CA LEU A 11 -22.26 -61.35 -6.07
C LEU A 11 -23.04 -60.03 -6.15
N ALA A 12 -24.10 -59.82 -5.36
CA ALA A 12 -24.11 -59.50 -3.93
C ALA A 12 -23.84 -58.01 -3.62
N ALA A 13 -24.69 -57.52 -2.71
CA ALA A 13 -24.60 -56.29 -1.91
C ALA A 13 -24.91 -54.96 -2.61
N LEU A 14 -26.10 -54.48 -2.26
CA LEU A 14 -26.52 -53.08 -2.18
C LEU A 14 -25.37 -52.16 -1.75
N MET A 15 -25.03 -51.21 -2.61
CA MET A 15 -24.53 -49.92 -2.18
C MET A 15 -25.54 -48.89 -2.64
N VAL A 16 -26.19 -48.23 -1.70
CA VAL A 16 -26.90 -46.97 -1.92
C VAL A 16 -25.94 -45.87 -1.49
N PRO A 17 -25.29 -45.14 -2.40
CA PRO A 17 -24.78 -43.83 -2.09
C PRO A 17 -25.91 -42.83 -2.35
N SER A 18 -26.38 -42.24 -1.24
CA SER A 18 -26.89 -40.88 -1.12
C SER A 18 -27.33 -40.21 -2.41
N ALA A 19 -28.62 -39.86 -2.52
CA ALA A 19 -29.10 -38.86 -3.46
C ALA A 19 -28.07 -37.72 -3.51
N ALA A 20 -27.35 -37.64 -4.63
CA ALA A 20 -26.50 -36.49 -4.89
C ALA A 20 -27.48 -35.32 -4.95
N ALA A 21 -27.44 -34.45 -3.94
CA ALA A 21 -28.09 -33.17 -4.01
C ALA A 21 -27.51 -32.49 -5.24
N ASP A 22 -28.30 -32.42 -6.30
CA ASP A 22 -27.97 -31.70 -7.52
C ASP A 22 -27.91 -30.23 -7.14
N TYR A 23 -26.74 -29.79 -6.68
CA TYR A 23 -26.48 -28.40 -6.36
C TYR A 23 -26.38 -27.67 -7.69
N LYS A 24 -27.55 -27.29 -8.21
CA LYS A 24 -27.65 -26.33 -9.30
C LYS A 24 -27.13 -25.00 -8.77
N SER A 25 -25.83 -24.80 -8.94
CA SER A 25 -25.21 -23.48 -8.80
C SER A 25 -25.78 -22.60 -9.90
N HIS A 26 -26.69 -21.71 -9.52
CA HIS A 26 -27.05 -20.59 -10.38
C HIS A 26 -25.95 -19.53 -10.20
N THR A 27 -24.96 -19.57 -11.09
CA THR A 27 -24.02 -18.46 -11.21
C THR A 27 -24.75 -17.30 -11.88
N PHE A 28 -25.21 -16.34 -11.08
CA PHE A 28 -25.64 -15.07 -11.61
C PHE A 28 -24.39 -14.29 -12.03
N GLN A 29 -24.21 -14.08 -13.33
CA GLN A 29 -23.31 -13.03 -13.77
C GLN A 29 -23.95 -11.69 -13.39
N VAL A 30 -23.46 -11.11 -12.30
CA VAL A 30 -23.69 -9.70 -11.99
C VAL A 30 -22.83 -8.91 -12.95
N SER A 31 -23.30 -8.73 -14.18
CA SER A 31 -22.77 -7.71 -15.08
C SER A 31 -23.36 -6.38 -14.64
N THR A 32 -22.66 -5.68 -13.76
CA THR A 32 -22.89 -4.26 -13.55
C THR A 32 -22.01 -3.50 -14.52
N ASN A 33 -22.64 -2.75 -15.42
CA ASN A 33 -21.93 -1.73 -16.18
C ASN A 33 -21.72 -0.56 -15.21
N ILE A 34 -20.61 -0.58 -14.48
CA ILE A 34 -20.17 0.59 -13.72
C ILE A 34 -19.54 1.50 -14.77
N ASP A 35 -20.26 2.55 -15.16
CA ASP A 35 -19.67 3.64 -15.93
C ASP A 35 -18.66 4.35 -15.03
N ARG A 36 -17.37 4.07 -15.28
CA ARG A 36 -16.23 4.63 -14.55
C ARG A 36 -15.64 5.86 -15.21
N SER A 37 -16.26 6.41 -16.25
CA SER A 37 -15.73 7.55 -16.99
C SER A 37 -15.50 8.80 -16.13
N ASN A 38 -16.11 8.87 -14.93
CA ASN A 38 -15.90 9.90 -13.91
C ASN A 38 -15.30 9.39 -12.58
N MET A 39 -14.71 8.18 -12.52
CA MET A 39 -14.04 7.67 -11.31
C MET A 39 -12.55 8.10 -11.27
N LEU A 40 -12.33 9.42 -11.29
CA LEU A 40 -11.13 10.19 -10.89
C LEU A 40 -9.79 9.41 -10.74
N THR A 41 -9.35 8.69 -11.76
CA THR A 41 -8.13 7.85 -11.64
C THR A 41 -6.85 8.59 -12.00
N ASP A 42 -6.96 9.78 -12.62
CA ASP A 42 -5.81 10.52 -13.14
C ASP A 42 -5.75 11.99 -12.68
N THR A 43 -6.64 12.41 -11.75
CA THR A 43 -6.78 13.84 -11.43
C THR A 43 -5.80 14.39 -10.41
N VAL A 44 -4.92 13.54 -9.89
CA VAL A 44 -3.97 13.92 -8.84
C VAL A 44 -2.61 13.29 -9.08
N SER A 45 -1.57 14.12 -9.11
CA SER A 45 -0.18 13.69 -9.11
C SER A 45 0.45 13.98 -7.75
N LEU A 46 1.05 12.97 -7.13
CA LEU A 46 1.84 13.11 -5.91
C LEU A 46 3.31 13.02 -6.27
N LYS A 47 4.10 14.02 -5.87
CA LYS A 47 5.55 14.07 -6.07
C LYS A 47 6.26 14.28 -4.74
N LEU A 48 7.23 13.42 -4.46
CA LEU A 48 8.14 13.58 -3.33
C LEU A 48 9.46 14.15 -3.82
N ASP A 49 9.96 15.20 -3.16
CA ASP A 49 11.25 15.80 -3.43
C ASP A 49 12.10 15.90 -2.16
N PRO A 50 13.25 15.20 -2.07
CA PRO A 50 13.75 14.26 -3.06
C PRO A 50 12.95 12.93 -3.04
N SER A 51 12.84 12.28 -4.21
CA SER A 51 12.18 10.97 -4.34
C SER A 51 13.08 9.80 -3.90
N SER A 52 14.38 10.04 -3.73
CA SER A 52 15.36 9.09 -3.22
C SER A 52 16.37 9.82 -2.34
N ILE A 53 16.77 9.18 -1.24
CA ILE A 53 17.64 9.77 -0.24
C ILE A 53 18.76 8.80 0.08
N THR A 54 19.99 9.28 0.02
CA THR A 54 21.14 8.56 0.58
C THR A 54 21.35 9.00 2.02
N LEU A 55 21.41 8.03 2.93
CA LEU A 55 21.64 8.27 4.35
C LEU A 55 23.10 7.96 4.69
N ALA A 56 23.72 8.84 5.49
CA ALA A 56 25.03 8.61 6.07
C ALA A 56 24.85 8.40 7.57
N TYR A 57 25.39 7.30 8.09
CA TYR A 57 25.35 7.01 9.52
C TYR A 57 26.24 7.99 10.27
N ASP A 58 25.69 8.59 11.33
CA ASP A 58 26.43 9.47 12.23
C ASP A 58 26.64 8.76 13.58
N PRO A 59 27.89 8.40 13.92
CA PRO A 59 28.19 7.72 15.18
C PRO A 59 27.94 8.60 16.41
N ALA A 60 28.00 9.93 16.30
CA ALA A 60 27.82 10.84 17.43
C ALA A 60 26.37 10.82 17.97
N ILE A 61 25.40 10.65 17.06
CA ILE A 61 23.97 10.49 17.41
C ILE A 61 23.49 9.04 17.30
N SER A 62 24.39 8.12 16.92
CA SER A 62 24.12 6.69 16.70
C SER A 62 22.93 6.44 15.77
N THR A 63 22.74 7.28 14.75
CA THR A 63 21.61 7.20 13.80
C THR A 63 21.91 8.02 12.54
N PHE A 64 20.93 8.15 11.66
CA PHE A 64 20.97 9.06 10.53
C PHE A 64 20.40 10.43 10.91
N ALA A 65 20.99 11.49 10.38
CA ALA A 65 20.40 12.82 10.50
C ALA A 65 19.00 12.87 9.88
N ASP A 66 18.09 13.62 10.50
CA ASP A 66 16.73 13.85 10.00
C ASP A 66 16.75 14.35 8.55
N LYS A 67 15.77 13.90 7.75
CA LYS A 67 15.70 14.23 6.32
C LYS A 67 14.38 14.91 5.97
N PRO A 68 14.41 16.17 5.52
CA PRO A 68 13.23 16.82 4.99
C PRO A 68 12.89 16.25 3.61
N VAL A 69 11.59 16.05 3.36
CA VAL A 69 11.04 15.66 2.07
C VAL A 69 9.80 16.51 1.81
N LYS A 70 9.74 17.17 0.66
CA LYS A 70 8.55 17.92 0.27
C LYS A 70 7.60 16.99 -0.48
N LEU A 71 6.34 16.93 -0.03
CA LEU A 71 5.25 16.33 -0.78
C LEU A 71 4.53 17.42 -1.56
N THR A 72 4.47 17.29 -2.88
CA THR A 72 3.69 18.17 -3.76
C THR A 72 2.51 17.38 -4.30
N ILE A 73 1.32 17.96 -4.22
CA ILE A 73 0.06 17.40 -4.70
C ILE A 73 -0.44 18.33 -5.81
N GLU A 74 -0.45 17.84 -7.03
CA GLU A 74 -0.99 18.56 -8.19
C GLU A 74 -2.33 17.96 -8.55
N SER A 75 -3.39 18.75 -8.55
CA SER A 75 -4.76 18.35 -8.86
C SER A 75 -5.25 19.07 -10.11
N ASP A 76 -5.81 18.34 -11.06
CA ASP A 76 -6.52 18.90 -12.21
C ASP A 76 -8.04 18.83 -12.05
N VAL A 77 -8.56 18.60 -10.83
CA VAL A 77 -10.00 18.36 -10.59
C VAL A 77 -10.90 19.52 -11.02
N TYR A 78 -10.34 20.74 -11.11
CA TYR A 78 -11.00 21.94 -11.63
C TYR A 78 -10.61 22.27 -13.08
N ALA A 79 -9.77 21.47 -13.72
CA ALA A 79 -9.61 21.53 -15.16
C ALA A 79 -10.95 21.12 -15.81
N PHE A 80 -11.29 21.76 -16.92
CA PHE A 80 -12.49 21.46 -17.73
C PHE A 80 -13.85 21.82 -17.09
N ASP A 81 -13.93 22.93 -16.33
CA ASP A 81 -15.19 23.48 -15.80
C ASP A 81 -15.99 22.50 -14.90
N SER A 82 -15.28 21.61 -14.20
CA SER A 82 -15.88 20.72 -13.20
C SER A 82 -16.65 21.51 -12.14
N LYS A 83 -17.87 21.07 -11.83
CA LYS A 83 -18.72 21.62 -10.75
C LYS A 83 -18.52 20.92 -9.42
N LEU A 84 -17.50 20.07 -9.30
CA LEU A 84 -17.19 19.34 -8.08
C LEU A 84 -16.63 20.33 -7.05
N GLU A 85 -17.32 20.49 -5.91
CA GLU A 85 -16.82 21.30 -4.80
C GLU A 85 -15.99 20.42 -3.87
N VAL A 86 -14.66 20.46 -4.02
CA VAL A 86 -13.75 19.80 -3.08
C VAL A 86 -13.51 20.74 -1.91
N THR A 87 -14.05 20.37 -0.73
CA THR A 87 -13.93 21.19 0.49
C THR A 87 -12.73 20.82 1.36
N GLY A 88 -12.10 19.68 1.08
CA GLY A 88 -10.89 19.24 1.74
C GLY A 88 -10.30 17.97 1.12
N TYR A 89 -9.24 17.49 1.75
CA TYR A 89 -8.60 16.23 1.39
C TYR A 89 -7.97 15.58 2.62
N GLN A 90 -7.58 14.34 2.45
CA GLN A 90 -6.94 13.55 3.47
C GLN A 90 -5.63 12.98 2.96
N LEU A 91 -4.60 13.07 3.80
CA LEU A 91 -3.33 12.37 3.61
C LEU A 91 -3.21 11.24 4.63
N PHE A 92 -2.72 10.10 4.18
CA PHE A 92 -2.56 8.93 5.03
C PHE A 92 -1.31 8.14 4.66
N LEU A 93 -0.70 7.51 5.66
CA LEU A 93 0.45 6.65 5.44
C LEU A 93 -0.04 5.25 5.08
N ILE A 94 0.22 4.81 3.84
CA ILE A 94 -0.16 3.48 3.33
C ILE A 94 0.85 2.45 3.81
N ASN A 95 2.13 2.77 3.69
CA ASN A 95 3.22 1.88 4.04
C ASN A 95 4.41 2.67 4.57
N ASN A 96 5.16 2.06 5.47
CA ASN A 96 6.46 2.56 5.94
C ASN A 96 7.28 1.37 6.42
N VAL A 97 8.16 0.90 5.54
CA VAL A 97 9.08 -0.19 5.81
C VAL A 97 10.49 0.37 5.83
N SER A 98 11.25 0.04 6.85
CA SER A 98 12.64 0.48 6.94
C SER A 98 13.39 -0.46 7.85
N SER A 99 14.52 -0.97 7.37
CA SER A 99 15.29 -1.96 8.08
C SER A 99 16.79 -1.75 7.88
N CYS A 100 17.57 -2.12 8.88
CA CYS A 100 19.02 -2.17 8.85
C CYS A 100 19.50 -3.55 9.23
N TYR A 101 20.52 -4.05 8.54
CA TYR A 101 21.05 -5.39 8.72
C TYR A 101 22.57 -5.37 8.86
N SER A 102 23.10 -6.37 9.57
CA SER A 102 24.55 -6.57 9.70
C SER A 102 25.21 -7.14 8.44
N SER A 103 24.42 -7.68 7.50
CA SER A 103 24.89 -8.15 6.20
C SER A 103 24.89 -7.02 5.16
N LEU A 104 25.81 -7.09 4.19
CA LEU A 104 25.80 -6.25 2.99
C LEU A 104 24.79 -6.73 1.94
N ARG A 105 24.35 -7.99 2.02
CA ARG A 105 23.41 -8.62 1.09
C ARG A 105 22.30 -9.34 1.86
N PRO A 106 21.47 -8.57 2.59
CA PRO A 106 20.43 -9.14 3.44
C PRO A 106 19.39 -9.94 2.64
N GLU A 107 19.27 -9.73 1.34
CA GLU A 107 18.32 -10.45 0.48
C GLU A 107 18.76 -11.89 0.18
N THR A 108 20.04 -12.22 0.32
CA THR A 108 20.62 -13.53 0.02
C THR A 108 21.15 -14.27 1.25
N GLU A 109 21.53 -13.53 2.29
CA GLU A 109 22.04 -14.06 3.54
C GLU A 109 20.93 -13.95 4.58
N ASN A 110 20.51 -15.09 5.17
CA ASN A 110 19.41 -15.13 6.15
C ASN A 110 19.55 -14.00 7.18
N LYS A 111 18.55 -13.10 7.18
CA LYS A 111 18.44 -11.87 7.99
C LYS A 111 18.28 -12.21 9.48
N LEU A 112 19.37 -12.50 10.17
CA LEU A 112 19.31 -12.91 11.59
C LEU A 112 19.53 -11.75 12.57
N ASP A 113 20.31 -10.73 12.21
CA ASP A 113 20.60 -9.58 13.08
C ASP A 113 20.30 -8.25 12.38
N GLY A 114 19.32 -7.50 12.91
CA GLY A 114 18.92 -6.22 12.33
C GLY A 114 17.94 -5.41 13.18
N TYR A 115 17.62 -4.22 12.69
CA TYR A 115 16.61 -3.32 13.25
C TYR A 115 15.53 -3.10 12.21
N ASP A 116 14.26 -3.20 12.63
CA ASP A 116 13.10 -2.91 11.78
C ASP A 116 12.37 -1.65 12.24
N SER A 117 11.59 -1.07 11.32
CA SER A 117 10.81 0.14 11.53
C SER A 117 11.66 1.29 12.10
N ILE A 118 12.83 1.51 11.50
CA ILE A 118 13.81 2.50 11.97
C ILE A 118 13.45 3.93 11.59
N ALA A 119 12.74 4.14 10.49
CA ALA A 119 12.33 5.43 9.99
C ALA A 119 10.87 5.73 10.37
N ASN A 120 10.63 6.94 10.88
CA ASN A 120 9.31 7.47 11.17
C ASN A 120 9.04 8.68 10.27
N VAL A 121 7.83 8.75 9.73
CA VAL A 121 7.38 9.88 8.89
C VAL A 121 6.59 10.84 9.76
N HIS A 122 7.01 12.10 9.80
CA HIS A 122 6.27 13.21 10.40
C HIS A 122 5.81 14.15 9.27
N ILE A 123 4.66 14.78 9.42
CA ILE A 123 4.10 15.70 8.43
C ILE A 123 3.80 17.05 9.08
N ASP A 124 4.06 18.13 8.36
CA ASP A 124 3.78 19.52 8.71
C ASP A 124 4.23 19.88 10.14
N ASN A 125 5.44 19.45 10.48
CA ASN A 125 6.08 19.66 11.78
C ASN A 125 5.35 19.07 12.99
N LYS A 126 4.43 18.11 12.77
CA LYS A 126 3.79 17.37 13.87
C LYS A 126 4.83 16.60 14.69
N VAL A 127 4.68 16.67 16.01
CA VAL A 127 5.58 15.99 16.96
C VAL A 127 5.45 14.49 16.86
N GLU A 128 4.22 13.98 16.80
CA GLU A 128 3.95 12.54 16.69
C GLU A 128 4.13 12.05 15.25
N PRO A 129 4.66 10.82 15.05
CA PRO A 129 4.79 10.23 13.73
C PRO A 129 3.43 9.81 13.19
N MET A 130 3.26 9.87 11.87
CA MET A 130 2.09 9.32 11.18
C MET A 130 2.05 7.80 11.38
N LYS A 131 0.88 7.27 11.77
CA LYS A 131 0.66 5.82 11.84
C LYS A 131 0.15 5.30 10.50
N ILE A 132 0.47 4.05 10.19
CA ILE A 132 -0.09 3.37 9.01
C ILE A 132 -1.61 3.30 9.17
N GLY A 133 -2.34 3.72 8.14
CA GLY A 133 -3.80 3.78 8.12
C GLY A 133 -4.41 4.97 8.84
N GLU A 134 -3.61 5.82 9.49
CA GLU A 134 -4.09 7.09 10.05
C GLU A 134 -4.29 8.11 8.93
N ALA A 135 -5.48 8.73 8.90
CA ALA A 135 -5.80 9.80 7.97
C ALA A 135 -5.76 11.16 8.67
N ILE A 136 -5.04 12.10 8.07
CA ILE A 136 -4.98 13.49 8.48
C ILE A 136 -5.82 14.29 7.50
N THR A 137 -6.87 14.92 8.01
CA THR A 137 -7.78 15.75 7.22
C THR A 137 -7.30 17.20 7.19
N TYR A 138 -7.32 17.78 6.00
CA TYR A 138 -7.09 19.19 5.72
C TYR A 138 -8.38 19.78 5.17
N SER A 139 -9.09 20.50 6.02
CA SER A 139 -10.31 21.24 5.67
C SER A 139 -9.96 22.66 5.22
N ASP A 140 -10.87 23.28 4.47
CA ASP A 140 -10.78 24.69 4.04
C ASP A 140 -9.61 25.01 3.10
N THR A 141 -8.88 23.98 2.64
CA THR A 141 -7.79 24.13 1.67
C THR A 141 -8.38 23.93 0.28
N LYS A 142 -8.66 25.04 -0.40
CA LYS A 142 -9.29 25.00 -1.72
C LYS A 142 -8.23 24.72 -2.76
N PHE A 143 -8.35 23.56 -3.41
CA PHE A 143 -8.01 23.51 -4.82
C PHE A 143 -9.01 24.43 -5.53
N ASP A 144 -8.54 25.35 -6.35
CA ASP A 144 -9.39 26.18 -7.19
C ASP A 144 -8.75 26.29 -8.59
N SER A 145 -9.43 26.93 -9.54
CA SER A 145 -8.93 27.05 -10.92
C SER A 145 -7.60 27.80 -11.03
N ALA A 146 -7.17 28.53 -9.99
CA ALA A 146 -5.89 29.22 -9.91
C ALA A 146 -4.84 28.46 -9.08
N SER A 147 -5.26 27.57 -8.18
CA SER A 147 -4.42 26.81 -7.24
C SER A 147 -4.70 25.31 -7.36
N SER A 148 -4.04 24.67 -8.32
CA SER A 148 -4.02 23.22 -8.50
C SER A 148 -2.93 22.52 -7.67
N VAL A 149 -2.05 23.26 -7.00
CA VAL A 149 -0.86 22.69 -6.36
C VAL A 149 -0.86 22.97 -4.87
N LEU A 150 -0.73 21.92 -4.07
CA LEU A 150 -0.53 21.98 -2.63
C LEU A 150 0.80 21.34 -2.24
N THR A 151 1.38 21.78 -1.13
CA THR A 151 2.64 21.23 -0.62
C THR A 151 2.59 20.97 0.87
N HIS A 152 3.19 19.87 1.29
CA HIS A 152 3.40 19.51 2.69
C HIS A 152 4.88 19.23 2.95
N ASP A 153 5.30 19.53 4.17
CA ASP A 153 6.65 19.24 4.62
C ASP A 153 6.65 17.93 5.41
N LEU A 154 7.28 16.90 4.84
CA LEU A 154 7.54 15.65 5.53
C LEU A 154 8.92 15.69 6.17
N MET A 155 9.06 15.03 7.32
CA MET A 155 10.34 14.82 7.98
C MET A 155 10.51 13.34 8.30
N LEU A 156 11.57 12.74 7.77
CA LEU A 156 12.00 11.40 8.14
C LEU A 156 12.92 11.49 9.36
N LYS A 157 12.50 10.84 10.44
CA LYS A 157 13.28 10.75 11.69
C LYS A 157 13.66 9.30 11.94
N PHE A 158 14.89 9.08 12.39
CA PHE A 158 15.46 7.74 12.49
C PHE A 158 15.75 7.34 13.94
N LYS A 159 15.30 6.14 14.32
CA LYS A 159 15.60 5.54 15.63
C LYS A 159 17.09 5.23 15.73
N ALA A 160 17.62 5.32 16.94
CA ALA A 160 19.01 4.99 17.22
C ALA A 160 19.34 3.53 16.86
N ILE A 161 20.45 3.34 16.13
CA ILE A 161 21.02 2.07 15.71
C ILE A 161 22.27 1.87 16.56
N ARG A 162 22.15 1.09 17.63
CA ARG A 162 23.21 0.96 18.64
C ARG A 162 24.27 -0.09 18.31
N ASN A 163 24.12 -0.81 17.21
CA ASN A 163 25.02 -1.90 16.84
C ASN A 163 25.98 -1.46 15.73
N GLU A 164 27.28 -1.46 16.04
CA GLU A 164 28.37 -1.16 15.08
C GLU A 164 28.47 -2.19 13.95
N SER A 165 27.80 -3.34 14.07
CA SER A 165 27.82 -4.37 13.03
C SER A 165 26.86 -4.09 11.87
N VAL A 166 26.05 -3.04 11.90
CA VAL A 166 25.14 -2.68 10.79
C VAL A 166 25.94 -2.27 9.55
N ARG A 167 25.61 -2.91 8.41
CA ARG A 167 26.33 -2.72 7.14
C ARG A 167 25.45 -2.28 5.99
N SER A 168 24.15 -2.56 6.04
CA SER A 168 23.21 -2.13 5.02
C SER A 168 21.89 -1.68 5.65
N CYS A 169 21.24 -0.70 5.03
CA CYS A 169 19.92 -0.25 5.42
C CYS A 169 19.12 0.07 4.15
N ASN A 170 17.84 -0.26 4.18
CA ASN A 170 16.90 0.04 3.11
C ASN A 170 15.53 0.42 3.70
N GLY A 171 14.74 1.15 2.92
CA GLY A 171 13.40 1.49 3.32
C GLY A 171 12.63 2.20 2.23
N SER A 172 11.32 2.22 2.40
CA SER A 172 10.39 2.94 1.56
C SER A 172 9.15 3.30 2.38
N PHE A 173 8.54 4.42 2.03
CA PHE A 173 7.24 4.80 2.56
C PHE A 173 6.34 5.21 1.42
N VAL A 174 5.03 5.09 1.62
CA VAL A 174 4.02 5.41 0.63
C VAL A 174 2.96 6.27 1.30
N VAL A 175 2.75 7.47 0.78
CA VAL A 175 1.68 8.38 1.20
C VAL A 175 0.54 8.27 0.20
N GLY A 176 -0.67 8.09 0.74
CA GLY A 176 -1.91 8.14 -0.01
C GLY A 176 -2.58 9.51 0.10
N PHE A 177 -3.38 9.81 -0.90
CA PHE A 177 -4.23 11.00 -0.97
C PHE A 177 -5.65 10.56 -1.33
N ARG A 178 -6.64 11.22 -0.74
CA ARG A 178 -8.03 11.19 -1.22
C ARG A 178 -8.71 12.51 -0.96
N TYR A 179 -9.62 12.90 -1.84
CA TYR A 179 -10.52 14.01 -1.57
C TYR A 179 -11.47 13.67 -0.42
N ASP A 180 -11.81 14.68 0.36
CA ASP A 180 -12.92 14.63 1.32
C ASP A 180 -14.13 15.27 0.61
N LEU A 181 -15.08 14.43 0.19
CA LEU A 181 -16.26 14.80 -0.61
C LEU A 181 -17.53 14.70 0.25
#